data_AF-A0A0F0C884-F1
#
_entry.id   AF-A0A0F0C884-F1
#
_cell.length_a   1.000
_cell.length_b   1.000
_cell.length_c   1.000
_cell.angle_alpha   90.00
_cell.angle_beta   90.00
_cell.angle_gamma   90.00
#
_symmetry.space_group_name_H-M   'P 1'
#
loop_
_entity.id
_entity.type
_entity.pdbx_description
1 polymer ?
#
loop_
_entity_poly.entity_id
_entity_poly.type
_entity_poly.pdbx_seq_one_letter_code
_entity_poly.pdbx_strand_id
1 'polypeptide(L)' 'MFKVGDTCFFLESNIHVIEGTIRSCVGGKYIVRYGSGKGIRLTEKRLYRTLEEAEAAIPRRAEARRKTPYDYM' A
#
# COMPACT_ATOMS: atom_id res chain seq x y z
N MET A 1 -2.14 -15.03 -0.86
CA MET A 1 -1.20 -15.42 0.22
C MET A 1 0.21 -15.18 -0.25
N PHE A 2 1.01 -14.47 0.54
CA PHE A 2 2.42 -14.22 0.25
C PHE A 2 3.28 -15.10 1.17
N LYS A 3 4.41 -15.60 0.67
CA LYS A 3 5.35 -16.37 1.48
C LYS A 3 6.44 -15.48 2.05
N VAL A 4 7.06 -15.97 3.12
CA VAL A 4 8.28 -15.36 3.66
C VAL A 4 9.39 -15.54 2.62
N GLY A 5 10.02 -14.42 2.22
CA GLY A 5 11.02 -14.36 1.17
C GLY A 5 10.50 -13.80 -0.16
N ASP A 6 9.18 -13.69 -0.35
CA ASP A 6 8.63 -13.12 -1.58
C ASP A 6 8.85 -11.60 -1.65
N THR A 7 9.04 -11.11 -2.87
CA THR A 7 9.00 -9.68 -3.20
C THR A 7 7.55 -9.23 -3.33
N CYS A 8 7.25 -8.07 -2.76
CA CYS A 8 5.94 -7.45 -2.80
C CYS A 8 6.08 -5.95 -2.98
N PHE A 9 5.05 -5.34 -3.57
CA PHE A 9 4.95 -3.89 -3.71
C PHE A 9 3.90 -3.39 -2.74
N PHE A 10 4.18 -2.27 -2.09
CA PHE A 10 3.22 -1.64 -1.18
C PHE A 10 3.26 -0.13 -1.27
N LEU A 11 2.18 0.47 -0.80
CA LEU A 11 2.02 1.91 -0.70
C LEU A 11 2.39 2.37 0.71
N GLU A 12 3.55 3.02 0.87
CA GLU A 12 4.02 3.53 2.16
C GLU A 12 3.04 4.56 2.73
N SER A 13 2.63 5.51 1.88
CA SER A 13 1.77 6.65 2.26
C SER A 13 0.63 6.90 1.26
N ASN A 14 0.15 5.85 0.57
CA ASN A 14 -0.84 5.97 -0.53
C ASN A 14 -0.38 6.85 -1.70
N ILE A 15 0.91 7.14 -1.79
CA ILE A 15 1.50 8.03 -2.81
C ILE A 15 2.67 7.34 -3.51
N HIS A 16 3.56 6.70 -2.75
CA HIS A 16 4.75 6.05 -3.30
C HIS A 16 4.61 4.54 -3.26
N VAL A 17 4.78 3.91 -4.43
CA VAL A 17 4.93 2.46 -4.57
C VAL A 17 6.38 2.10 -4.30
N ILE A 18 6.60 1.26 -3.30
CA ILE A 18 7.92 0.80 -2.90
C ILE A 18 7.96 -0.72 -2.95
N GLU A 19 9.07 -1.27 -3.44
CA GLU A 19 9.37 -2.69 -3.36
C GLU A 19 9.86 -3.08 -1.97
N GLY A 20 9.43 -4.24 -1.49
CA GLY A 20 9.89 -4.79 -0.23
C GLY A 20 9.81 -6.31 -0.20
N THR A 21 10.57 -6.91 0.70
CA THR A 21 10.60 -8.36 0.88
C THR A 21 9.86 -8.74 2.16
N ILE A 22 9.04 -9.78 2.08
CA ILE A 22 8.29 -10.26 3.24
C ILE A 22 9.21 -11.07 4.14
N ARG A 23 9.35 -10.64 5.39
CA ARG A 23 10.17 -11.34 6.40
C ARG A 23 9.36 -12.29 7.27
N SER A 24 8.09 -11.99 7.50
CA SER A 24 7.23 -12.81 8.35
C SER A 24 5.76 -12.49 8.11
N CYS A 25 4.91 -13.50 8.19
CA CYS A 25 3.46 -13.38 8.18
C CYS A 25 2.89 -13.96 9.48
N VAL A 26 2.18 -13.13 10.27
CA VAL A 26 1.56 -13.54 11.52
C VAL A 26 0.13 -13.02 11.55
N GLY A 27 -0.85 -13.94 11.62
CA GLY A 27 -2.26 -13.60 11.83
C GLY A 27 -2.84 -12.58 10.85
N GLY A 28 -2.54 -12.70 9.55
CA GLY A 28 -3.02 -11.79 8.50
C GLY A 28 -2.26 -10.45 8.41
N LYS A 29 -1.17 -10.29 9.17
CA LYS A 29 -0.23 -9.17 9.07
C LYS A 29 1.10 -9.65 8.54
N TYR A 30 1.72 -8.85 7.70
CA TYR A 30 2.99 -9.13 7.05
C TYR A 30 3.99 -8.06 7.47
N ILE A 31 5.19 -8.52 7.83
CA ILE A 31 6.34 -7.66 8.08
C ILE A 31 7.11 -7.57 6.77
N VAL A 32 7.05 -6.40 6.15
CA VAL A 32 7.79 -6.10 4.92
C VAL A 32 9.03 -5.31 5.29
N ARG A 33 10.18 -5.75 4.77
CA ARG A 33 11.44 -5.01 4.87
C ARG A 33 11.70 -4.31 3.54
N TYR A 34 12.01 -3.03 3.59
CA TYR A 34 12.25 -2.21 2.41
C TYR A 34 13.37 -1.20 2.68
N GLY A 35 14.13 -0.85 1.65
CA GLY A 35 15.28 0.04 1.74
C GLY A 35 16.36 -0.39 2.77
N SER A 36 17.18 0.57 3.20
CA SER A 36 18.27 0.35 4.18
C SER A 36 17.76 0.12 5.61
N GLY A 37 17.17 -1.05 5.86
CA GLY A 37 16.84 -1.52 7.21
C GLY A 37 15.49 -1.07 7.76
N LYS A 38 14.64 -0.43 6.96
CA LYS A 38 13.27 -0.09 7.37
C LYS A 38 12.37 -1.32 7.28
N GLY A 39 11.44 -1.43 8.22
CA GLY A 39 10.48 -2.51 8.28
C GLY A 39 9.11 -1.99 8.67
N ILE A 40 8.09 -2.33 7.90
CA ILE A 40 6.70 -1.94 8.13
C ILE A 40 5.81 -3.16 8.31
N ARG A 41 4.78 -3.02 9.14
CA ARG A 41 3.73 -4.02 9.30
C ARG A 41 2.51 -3.61 8.49
N LEU A 42 2.13 -4.45 7.53
CA LEU A 42 1.00 -4.22 6.64
C LEU A 42 0.05 -5.40 6.63
N THR A 43 -1.21 -5.14 6.29
CA THR A 43 -2.23 -6.17 6.04
C THR A 43 -2.20 -6.61 4.58
N GLU A 44 -2.73 -7.80 4.30
CA GLU A 44 -2.84 -8.35 2.92
C GLU A 44 -3.44 -7.39 1.91
N LYS A 45 -4.46 -6.63 2.32
CA LYS A 45 -5.16 -5.66 1.46
C LYS A 45 -4.28 -4.53 0.90
N ARG A 46 -3.10 -4.30 1.49
CA ARG A 46 -2.17 -3.23 1.09
C ARG A 46 -0.89 -3.76 0.43
N LEU A 47 -0.84 -5.07 0.17
CA LEU A 47 0.29 -5.75 -0.44
C LEU A 47 -0.12 -6.20 -1.83
N TYR A 48 0.64 -5.76 -2.81
CA TYR A 48 0.40 -6.03 -4.23
C TYR A 48 1.54 -6.87 -4.78
N ARG A 49 1.24 -7.73 -5.75
CA ARG A 49 2.25 -8.58 -6.37
C ARG A 49 2.99 -7.86 -7.47
N THR A 50 2.34 -6.89 -8.11
CA THR A 50 2.88 -6.13 -9.22
C THR A 50 2.85 -4.63 -8.95
N LEU A 51 3.70 -3.90 -9.68
CA LEU A 51 3.69 -2.44 -9.70
C LEU A 51 2.35 -1.90 -10.22
N GLU A 52 1.81 -2.49 -11.30
CA GLU A 52 0.53 -2.08 -11.88
C GLU A 52 -0.64 -2.18 -10.90
N GLU A 53 -0.72 -3.26 -10.11
CA GLU A 53 -1.74 -3.41 -9.07
C GLU A 53 -1.58 -2.34 -7.98
N ALA A 54 -0.33 -2.04 -7.60
CA ALA A 54 -0.05 -1.03 -6.59
C ALA A 54 -0.38 0.39 -7.09
N GLU A 55 -0.09 0.70 -8.36
CA GLU A 55 -0.42 1.98 -8.98
C GLU A 55 -1.93 2.16 -9.15
N ALA A 56 -2.65 1.11 -9.58
CA ALA A 56 -4.10 1.12 -9.69
C ALA A 56 -4.77 1.34 -8.32
N ALA A 57 -4.13 0.87 -7.24
CA ALA A 57 -4.62 1.05 -5.89
C ALA A 57 -4.19 2.36 -5.22
N ILE A 58 -3.36 3.19 -5.87
CA ILE A 58 -3.18 4.57 -5.43
C ILE A 58 -4.57 5.18 -5.45
N PRO A 59 -5.09 5.67 -4.31
CA PRO A 59 -6.33 6.41 -4.31
C PRO A 59 -6.05 7.67 -5.12
N ARG A 60 -6.30 7.59 -6.43
CA ARG A 60 -6.33 8.71 -7.35
C ARG A 60 -7.42 9.57 -6.80
N ARG A 61 -7.02 10.49 -5.92
CA ARG A 61 -7.84 11.31 -5.03
C ARG A 61 -9.09 11.65 -5.81
N ALA A 62 -10.13 10.84 -5.65
CA ALA A 62 -11.40 11.04 -6.32
C ALA A 62 -11.76 12.41 -5.79
N GLU A 63 -11.67 13.41 -6.67
CA GLU A 63 -11.63 14.81 -6.32
C GLU A 63 -12.70 14.97 -5.28
N ALA A 64 -12.28 15.14 -4.02
CA ALA A 64 -13.23 15.33 -2.95
C ALA A 64 -13.79 16.69 -3.32
N ARG A 65 -14.90 16.67 -4.07
CA ARG A 65 -15.58 17.86 -4.59
C ARG A 65 -15.72 18.70 -3.35
N ARG A 66 -14.88 19.74 -3.28
CA ARG A 66 -14.90 20.68 -2.16
C ARG A 66 -16.27 21.30 -2.32
N LYS A 67 -17.25 20.81 -1.56
CA LYS A 67 -18.62 21.31 -1.61
C LYS A 67 -18.49 22.80 -1.43
N THR A 68 -18.84 23.54 -2.47
CA THR A 68 -18.76 24.99 -2.40
C THR A 68 -19.94 25.46 -1.55
N PRO A 69 -19.84 26.60 -0.86
CA PRO A 69 -20.98 27.15 -0.12
C PRO A 69 -22.25 27.33 -0.97
N TYR A 70 -22.14 27.32 -2.30
CA TYR A 70 -23.23 27.42 -3.26
C TYR A 70 -23.93 26.08 -3.57
N ASP A 71 -23.43 24.94 -3.10
CA ASP A 71 -24.10 23.62 -3.25
C ASP A 71 -25.33 23.46 -2.32
N TYR A 72 -25.64 24.46 -1.49
CA TYR A 72 -26.72 24.43 -0.49
C TYR A 72 -27.85 25.46 -0.74
N MET A 73 -27.92 26.06 -1.93
CA MET A 73 -29.00 26.96 -2.37
C MET A 73 -29.91 26.26 -3.36
#